data_AF-A0A1F9HZL1-F1
#
_entry.id   AF-A0A1F9HZL1-F1
#
_cell.length_a   1.000
_cell.length_b   1.000
_cell.length_c   1.000
_cell.angle_alpha   90.00
_cell.angle_beta   90.00
_cell.angle_gamma   90.00
#
_symmetry.space_group_name_H-M   'P 1'
#
loop_
_entity.id
_entity.type
_entity.pdbx_description
1 polymer ?
#
loop_
_entity_poly.entity_id
_entity_poly.type
_entity_poly.pdbx_seq_one_letter_code
_entity_poly.pdbx_strand_id
1 'polypeptide(L)'
;MNAAEKKGLTAIFNCHIKTPDEAQKITVMYFDFPTDAKLLYDKNGFFAEIIKEVKKKIKASGAVRKKWGEFYYWDLKPGAHADETFEIL
;
A
#
# COMPACT_ATOMS: atom_id res chain seq x y z
N MET A 1 -24.93 6.47 18.67
CA MET A 1 -24.29 7.09 17.49
C MET A 1 -23.07 7.89 17.90
N ASN A 2 -21.91 7.61 17.32
CA ASN A 2 -20.68 8.40 17.51
C ASN A 2 -20.79 9.78 16.83
N ALA A 3 -19.85 10.68 17.08
CA ALA A 3 -19.89 12.05 16.56
C ALA A 3 -19.86 12.13 15.02
N ALA A 4 -19.32 11.12 14.32
CA ALA A 4 -19.29 11.04 12.86
C ALA A 4 -20.61 10.53 12.28
N GLU A 5 -21.22 9.51 12.91
CA GLU A 5 -22.53 8.98 12.52
C GLU A 5 -23.62 10.05 12.62
N LYS A 6 -23.55 10.91 13.63
CA LYS A 6 -24.47 12.05 13.77
C LYS A 6 -24.36 13.09 12.65
N LYS A 7 -23.25 13.09 11.91
CA LYS A 7 -23.03 13.93 10.73
C LYS A 7 -23.37 13.22 9.41
N GLY A 8 -23.99 12.03 9.47
CA GLY A 8 -24.32 11.23 8.29
C GLY A 8 -23.13 10.48 7.69
N LEU A 9 -22.00 10.39 8.41
CA LEU A 9 -20.83 9.64 7.95
C LEU A 9 -20.91 8.19 8.45
N THR A 10 -21.04 7.25 7.51
CA THR A 10 -20.97 5.81 7.79
C THR A 10 -19.55 5.31 7.52
N ALA A 11 -18.87 4.83 8.55
CA ALA A 11 -17.59 4.15 8.39
C ALA A 11 -17.83 2.72 7.89
N ILE A 12 -17.33 2.41 6.68
CA ILE A 12 -17.35 1.06 6.12
C ILE A 12 -15.93 0.50 6.24
N PHE A 13 -15.78 -0.65 6.89
CA PHE A 13 -14.52 -1.36 6.96
C PHE A 13 -14.52 -2.49 5.95
N ASN A 14 -13.57 -2.46 5.01
CA ASN A 14 -13.23 -3.60 4.18
C ASN A 14 -12.06 -4.35 4.85
N CYS A 15 -12.37 -5.46 5.51
CA CYS A 15 -11.38 -6.21 6.27
C CYS A 15 -10.57 -7.13 5.34
N HIS A 16 -9.25 -6.93 5.32
CA HIS A 16 -8.29 -7.82 4.69
C HIS A 16 -7.52 -8.58 5.77
N ILE A 17 -8.04 -9.72 6.18
CA ILE A 17 -7.44 -10.56 7.24
C ILE A 17 -6.42 -11.50 6.59
N LYS A 18 -5.20 -11.50 7.12
CA LYS A 18 -4.08 -12.34 6.65
C LYS A 18 -3.43 -13.04 7.83
N THR A 19 -3.01 -14.28 7.63
CA THR A 19 -2.04 -14.95 8.51
C THR A 19 -0.67 -14.24 8.42
N PRO A 20 0.23 -14.43 9.41
CA PRO A 20 1.58 -13.87 9.33
C PRO A 20 2.31 -14.24 8.02
N ASP A 21 2.21 -15.51 7.61
CA ASP A 21 2.86 -16.00 6.37
C ASP A 21 2.26 -15.36 5.11
N GLU A 22 0.95 -15.12 5.07
CA GLU A 22 0.29 -14.40 3.96
C GLU A 22 0.57 -12.90 3.96
N ALA A 23 0.85 -12.31 5.13
CA ALA A 23 1.20 -10.89 5.26
C ALA A 23 2.65 -10.62 4.86
N GLN A 24 3.54 -11.60 5.04
CA GLN A 24 4.92 -11.50 4.55
C GLN A 24 5.02 -11.55 3.01
N LYS A 25 4.02 -12.12 2.34
CA LYS A 25 3.93 -12.09 0.88
C LYS A 25 3.45 -10.72 0.42
N ILE A 26 4.42 -9.87 0.07
CA ILE A 26 4.17 -8.52 -0.46
C ILE A 26 3.31 -8.64 -1.72
N THR A 27 2.21 -7.88 -1.75
CA THR A 27 1.33 -7.78 -2.92
C THR A 27 1.21 -6.32 -3.37
N VAL A 28 0.60 -6.08 -4.53
CA VAL A 28 0.38 -4.73 -5.08
C VAL A 28 -0.33 -3.80 -4.09
N MET A 29 -1.22 -4.33 -3.25
CA MET A 29 -1.94 -3.55 -2.22
C MET A 29 -0.97 -2.80 -1.27
N TYR A 30 0.24 -3.32 -1.06
CA TYR A 30 1.15 -2.79 -0.05
C TYR A 30 1.83 -1.49 -0.52
N PHE A 31 1.77 -1.15 -1.81
CA PHE A 31 2.42 0.02 -2.37
C PHE A 31 2.01 1.32 -1.69
N ASP A 32 0.75 1.43 -1.25
CA ASP A 32 0.24 2.62 -0.58
C ASP A 32 0.52 2.64 0.93
N PHE A 33 0.98 1.53 1.52
CA PHE A 33 1.20 1.48 2.97
C PHE A 33 2.32 2.40 3.46
N PRO A 34 3.48 2.50 2.80
CA PRO A 34 4.52 3.45 3.20
C PRO A 34 4.11 4.92 3.11
N THR A 35 3.06 5.26 2.33
CA THR A 35 2.65 6.65 2.07
C THR A 35 1.37 7.07 2.78
N ASP A 36 0.36 6.20 2.82
CA ASP A 36 -1.00 6.59 3.21
C ASP A 36 -1.53 5.79 4.41
N ALA A 37 -0.95 4.64 4.72
CA ALA A 37 -1.42 3.83 5.84
C ALA A 37 -1.00 4.42 7.20
N LYS A 38 -1.86 4.21 8.20
CA LYS A 38 -1.55 4.46 9.61
C LYS A 38 -1.58 3.15 10.37
N LEU A 39 -0.46 2.83 11.01
CA LEU A 39 -0.34 1.63 11.84
C LEU A 39 -0.99 1.90 13.20
N LEU A 40 -2.16 1.29 13.45
CA LEU A 40 -2.91 1.49 14.68
C LEU A 40 -2.44 0.58 15.82
N TYR A 41 -1.99 -0.62 15.48
CA TYR A 41 -1.46 -1.61 16.40
C TYR A 41 -0.47 -2.50 15.65
N ASP A 42 0.68 -2.78 16.28
CA ASP A 42 1.68 -3.68 15.73
C ASP A 42 2.42 -4.43 16.82
N LYS A 43 2.15 -5.72 16.94
CA LYS A 43 2.77 -6.55 17.94
C LYS A 43 4.19 -6.88 17.52
N ASN A 44 5.16 -6.54 18.36
CA ASN A 44 6.60 -6.81 18.16
C ASN A 44 7.19 -6.18 16.88
N GLY A 45 6.55 -5.16 16.30
CA GLY A 45 7.03 -4.51 15.08
C GLY A 45 6.88 -5.36 13.81
N PHE A 46 6.02 -6.38 13.83
CA PHE A 46 5.83 -7.31 12.71
C PHE A 46 5.48 -6.58 11.40
N PHE A 47 4.46 -5.73 11.44
CA PHE A 47 3.97 -5.06 10.23
C PHE A 47 4.83 -3.84 9.85
N ALA A 48 5.46 -3.20 10.82
CA ALA A 48 6.42 -2.12 10.57
C ALA A 48 7.62 -2.62 9.74
N GLU A 49 8.16 -3.80 10.03
CA GLU A 49 9.23 -4.39 9.22
C GLU A 49 8.75 -4.76 7.81
N ILE A 50 7.51 -5.23 7.65
CA ILE A 50 6.90 -5.43 6.32
C ILE A 50 6.84 -4.12 5.53
N ILE A 51 6.33 -3.03 6.12
CA ILE A 51 6.24 -1.72 5.45
C ILE A 51 7.64 -1.20 5.05
N LYS A 52 8.64 -1.44 5.90
CA LYS A 52 10.04 -1.07 5.62
C LYS A 52 10.61 -1.86 4.44
N GLU A 53 10.38 -3.17 4.36
CA GLU A 53 10.79 -3.98 3.21
C GLU A 53 10.06 -3.58 1.93
N VAL A 54 8.76 -3.26 2.01
CA VAL A 54 8.00 -2.70 0.87
C VAL A 54 8.64 -1.41 0.36
N LYS A 55 8.97 -0.47 1.26
CA LYS A 55 9.63 0.80 0.89
C LYS A 55 10.98 0.56 0.20
N LYS A 56 11.75 -0.41 0.68
CA LYS A 56 13.04 -0.80 0.08
C LYS A 56 12.84 -1.38 -1.31
N LYS A 57 11.86 -2.29 -1.49
CA LYS A 57 11.52 -2.88 -2.80
C LYS A 57 11.04 -1.85 -3.82
N ILE A 58 10.14 -0.94 -3.43
CA ILE A 58 9.68 0.17 -4.28
C ILE A 58 10.88 1.00 -4.75
N LYS A 59 11.76 1.40 -3.82
CA LYS A 59 12.97 2.17 -4.16
C LYS A 59 13.89 1.40 -5.12
N ALA A 60 14.09 0.10 -4.89
CA ALA A 60 14.95 -0.73 -5.74
C ALA A 60 14.37 -0.94 -7.15
N SER A 61 13.04 -1.03 -7.28
CA SER A 61 12.37 -1.17 -8.58
C SER A 61 12.39 0.10 -9.43
N GLY A 62 12.68 1.26 -8.84
CA GLY A 62 12.57 2.55 -9.53
C GLY A 62 11.12 3.01 -9.74
N ALA A 63 10.15 2.32 -9.16
CA ALA A 63 8.75 2.73 -9.20
C ALA A 63 8.55 4.11 -8.55
N VAL A 64 7.72 4.94 -9.17
CA VAL A 64 7.43 6.30 -8.71
C VAL A 64 5.93 6.52 -8.59
N ARG A 65 5.53 7.22 -7.53
CA ARG A 65 4.14 7.65 -7.37
C ARG A 65 3.91 8.92 -8.17
N LYS A 66 2.89 8.92 -9.03
CA LYS A 66 2.49 10.07 -9.85
C LYS A 66 1.07 10.50 -9.50
N LYS A 67 0.80 11.80 -9.62
CA LYS A 67 -0.53 12.39 -9.45
C LYS A 67 -1.17 12.57 -10.83
N TRP A 68 -2.45 12.19 -10.96
CA TRP A 68 -3.28 12.43 -12.14
C TRP A 68 -4.62 13.02 -11.72
N GLY A 69 -4.78 14.33 -11.92
CA GLY A 69 -5.94 15.06 -11.39
C GLY A 69 -5.97 14.93 -9.87
N GLU A 70 -7.08 14.43 -9.32
CA GLU A 70 -7.24 14.18 -7.88
C GLU A 70 -6.75 12.79 -7.44
N PHE A 71 -6.32 11.94 -8.37
CA PHE A 71 -5.91 10.56 -8.10
C PHE A 71 -4.39 10.43 -8.05
N TYR A 72 -3.91 9.38 -7.37
CA TYR A 72 -2.53 8.94 -7.43
C TYR A 72 -2.45 7.55 -8.04
N TYR A 73 -1.38 7.28 -8.78
CA TYR A 73 -1.05 5.96 -9.29
C TYR A 73 0.44 5.69 -9.14
N TRP A 74 0.81 4.43 -9.11
CA TRP A 74 2.20 4.00 -9.13
C TRP A 74 2.61 3.69 -10.57
N ASP A 75 3.58 4.44 -11.08
CA ASP A 75 4.29 4.10 -12.30
C ASP A 75 5.41 3.13 -11.94
N LEU A 76 5.19 1.85 -12.22
CA LEU A 76 6.06 0.76 -11.80
C LEU A 76 7.36 0.69 -12.60
N LYS A 77 7.38 1.24 -13.81
CA LYS A 77 8.56 1.25 -14.69
C LYS A 77 8.55 2.50 -15.56
N PRO A 78 9.03 3.64 -15.01
CA PRO A 78 9.03 4.90 -15.74
C PRO A 78 9.85 4.79 -17.04
N GLY A 79 9.21 5.15 -18.16
CA GLY A 79 9.85 5.12 -19.48
C GLY A 79 9.82 3.75 -20.18
N ALA A 80 9.06 2.78 -19.66
CA ALA A 80 8.85 1.51 -20.35
C ALA A 80 8.17 1.68 -21.71
N HIS A 81 8.65 0.93 -22.70
CA HIS A 81 7.97 0.76 -23.99
C HIS A 81 6.86 -0.30 -23.89
N ALA A 82 5.87 -0.20 -24.79
CA ALA A 82 4.66 -1.03 -24.74
C ALA A 82 4.92 -2.53 -24.99
N ASP A 83 6.06 -2.87 -25.60
CA ASP A 83 6.52 -4.23 -25.89
C ASP A 83 7.37 -4.85 -24.76
N GLU A 84 7.62 -4.11 -23.68
CA GLU A 84 8.45 -4.59 -22.58
C GLU A 84 7.65 -5.34 -21.51
N THR A 85 8.09 -6.56 -21.19
CA THR A 85 7.62 -7.30 -20.02
C THR A 85 8.53 -7.01 -18.82
N PHE A 86 7.95 -6.93 -17.62
CA PHE A 86 8.70 -6.79 -16.38
C PHE A 86 8.00 -7.52 -15.24
N GLU A 87 8.79 -7.92 -14.24
CA GLU A 87 8.26 -8.53 -13.02
C GLU A 87 7.88 -7.44 -12.01
N ILE A 88 6.76 -7.65 -11.35
CA ILE A 88 6.31 -6.82 -10.23
C ILE A 88 6.71 -7.56 -8.95
N LEU A 89 7.61 -6.93 -8.19
CA LEU A 89 8.09 -7.21 -6.81
C LEU A 89 7.96 -8.61 -6.19
#